data_AF-A0A2E9T8K5-F1
#
_entry.id   AF-A0A2E9T8K5-F1
#
_cell.length_a   1.000
_cell.length_b   1.000
_cell.length_c   1.000
_cell.angle_alpha   90.00
_cell.angle_beta   90.00
_cell.angle_gamma   90.00
#
_symmetry.space_group_name_H-M   'P 1'
#
loop_
_entity.id
_entity.type
_entity.pdbx_description
1 polymer ?
#
loop_
_entity_poly.entity_id
_entity_poly.type
_entity_poly.pdbx_seq_one_letter_code
_entity_poly.pdbx_strand_id
1 'polypeptide(L)'
;MNKINSESKLILKYIIRKKITPSKYQSKDWRKSQIWYQGGKKNECELYQRNLIETITNKKCLKTNERIHMDKNEIINESRPMKREDAFSWTEDFDGKQQFSENIILYYNLKMVCESGGGQTRTLREVSHFIRSQLEYNKKYIHHPKYFVNILDGNESSKLIEKFNYILNNEKYKYIKNFIFVGDMVSFFNWFHQLNVQ
;
A
#
# COMPACT_ATOMS: atom_id res chain seq x y z
N MET A 1 16.70 20.34 22.63
CA MET A 1 16.05 19.20 21.94
C MET A 1 15.42 18.31 23.00
N ASN A 2 14.09 18.37 23.15
CA ASN A 2 13.39 17.62 24.18
C ASN A 2 13.37 16.13 23.79
N LYS A 3 14.04 15.28 24.58
CA LYS A 3 13.80 13.84 24.58
C LYS A 3 12.33 13.62 24.90
N ILE A 4 11.51 13.40 23.89
CA ILE A 4 10.17 12.86 24.09
C ILE A 4 10.36 11.53 24.83
N ASN A 5 9.88 11.46 26.07
CA ASN A 5 9.96 10.29 26.94
C ASN A 5 9.36 9.07 26.20
N SER A 6 9.93 7.87 26.42
CA SER A 6 9.46 6.61 25.81
C SER A 6 7.96 6.39 26.03
N GLU A 7 7.45 6.79 27.19
CA GLU A 7 6.05 6.79 27.55
C GLU A 7 5.19 7.69 26.64
N SER A 8 5.64 8.91 26.36
CA SER A 8 4.94 9.82 25.44
C SER A 8 4.87 9.28 24.02
N LYS A 9 5.91 8.58 23.56
CA LYS A 9 5.89 7.89 22.25
C LYS A 9 4.88 6.74 22.23
N LEU A 10 4.76 5.97 23.31
CA LEU A 10 3.78 4.88 23.42
C LEU A 10 2.34 5.41 23.45
N ILE A 11 2.08 6.49 24.20
CA ILE A 11 0.78 7.15 24.25
C ILE A 11 0.37 7.66 22.86
N LEU A 12 1.29 8.33 22.15
CA LEU A 12 1.02 8.81 20.80
C LEU A 12 0.68 7.67 19.83
N LYS A 13 1.45 6.57 19.87
CA LYS A 13 1.18 5.36 19.08
C LYS A 13 -0.20 4.80 19.37
N TYR A 14 -0.57 4.69 20.64
CA TYR A 14 -1.88 4.21 21.06
C TYR A 14 -3.01 5.10 20.54
N ILE A 15 -2.89 6.42 20.68
CA ILE A 15 -3.88 7.40 20.19
C ILE A 15 -4.06 7.30 18.67
N ILE A 16 -2.95 7.25 17.92
CA ILE A 16 -3.01 7.11 16.46
C ILE A 16 -3.71 5.81 16.08
N ARG A 17 -3.30 4.68 16.68
CA ARG A 17 -3.88 3.37 16.39
C ARG A 17 -5.39 3.33 16.66
N LYS A 18 -5.86 3.96 17.73
CA LYS A 18 -7.29 4.01 18.07
C LYS A 18 -8.13 4.83 17.08
N LYS A 19 -7.52 5.72 16.30
CA LYS A 19 -8.21 6.50 15.26
C LYS A 19 -8.38 5.75 13.94
N ILE A 20 -7.66 4.64 13.74
CA ILE A 20 -7.74 3.86 12.50
C ILE A 20 -8.89 2.87 12.61
N THR A 21 -9.87 2.96 11.71
CA THR A 21 -10.95 1.98 11.62
C THR A 21 -10.41 0.68 11.00
N PRO A 22 -10.58 -0.49 11.65
CA PRO A 22 -10.21 -1.77 11.06
C PRO A 22 -10.96 -2.06 9.76
N SER A 23 -10.27 -2.67 8.79
CA SER A 23 -10.78 -2.87 7.43
C SER A 23 -12.10 -3.66 7.37
N LYS A 24 -12.27 -4.68 8.21
CA LYS A 24 -13.52 -5.45 8.33
C LYS A 24 -14.77 -4.61 8.65
N TYR A 25 -14.62 -3.43 9.24
CA TYR A 25 -15.72 -2.53 9.59
C TYR A 25 -15.93 -1.41 8.56
N GLN A 26 -15.06 -1.31 7.55
CA GLN A 26 -15.15 -0.32 6.49
C GLN A 26 -16.08 -0.81 5.37
N SER A 27 -17.38 -0.89 5.66
CA SER A 27 -18.44 -1.21 4.70
C SER A 27 -18.75 -0.02 3.77
N LYS A 28 -19.57 -0.25 2.73
CA LYS A 28 -20.05 0.81 1.83
C LYS A 28 -20.76 1.91 2.60
N ASP A 29 -21.57 1.55 3.58
CA ASP A 29 -22.32 2.49 4.41
C ASP A 29 -21.39 3.25 5.35
N TRP A 30 -20.42 2.57 5.94
CA TRP A 30 -19.36 3.23 6.70
C TRP A 30 -18.64 4.27 5.84
N ARG A 31 -18.25 3.92 4.61
CA ARG A 31 -17.56 4.84 3.70
C ARG A 31 -18.45 6.05 3.38
N LYS A 32 -19.74 5.83 3.10
CA LYS A 32 -20.72 6.88 2.83
C LYS A 32 -20.99 7.79 4.03
N SER A 33 -20.83 7.28 5.26
CA SER A 33 -21.04 8.07 6.47
C SER A 33 -19.84 8.95 6.84
N GLN A 34 -18.72 8.87 6.10
CA GLN A 34 -17.53 9.65 6.41
C GLN A 34 -17.65 11.10 5.90
N ILE A 35 -17.23 12.05 6.75
CA ILE A 35 -17.25 13.50 6.42
C ILE A 35 -16.39 13.80 5.17
N TRP A 36 -15.33 13.03 4.94
CA TRP A 36 -14.43 13.21 3.81
C TRP A 36 -14.95 12.63 2.49
N TYR A 37 -16.03 11.85 2.50
CA TYR A 37 -16.56 11.18 1.31
C TYR A 37 -17.63 12.03 0.60
N GLN A 38 -17.39 12.40 -0.66
CA GLN A 38 -18.27 13.22 -1.51
C GLN A 38 -18.84 12.39 -2.67
N GLY A 39 -19.21 11.14 -2.38
CA GLY A 39 -19.91 10.28 -3.33
C GLY A 39 -19.00 9.54 -4.32
N GLY A 40 -17.70 9.46 -4.08
CA GLY A 40 -16.78 8.66 -4.91
C GLY A 40 -16.44 9.30 -6.26
N LYS A 41 -16.66 10.61 -6.41
CA LYS A 41 -16.37 11.37 -7.64
C LYS A 41 -14.88 11.73 -7.80
N LYS A 42 -14.06 11.47 -6.77
CA LYS A 42 -12.63 11.84 -6.68
C LYS A 42 -11.84 10.70 -6.05
N ASN A 43 -10.55 10.93 -5.82
CA ASN A 43 -9.63 10.00 -5.16
C ASN A 43 -9.72 10.04 -3.61
N GLU A 44 -10.93 10.12 -3.06
CA GLU A 44 -11.18 10.43 -1.64
C GLU A 44 -10.65 9.36 -0.70
N CYS A 45 -10.84 8.09 -1.06
CA CYS A 45 -10.34 6.96 -0.29
C CYS A 45 -8.80 6.92 -0.27
N GLU A 46 -8.17 7.18 -1.41
CA GLU A 46 -6.72 7.28 -1.54
C GLU A 46 -6.18 8.45 -0.71
N LEU A 47 -6.84 9.62 -0.73
CA LEU A 47 -6.48 10.76 0.11
C LEU A 47 -6.62 10.45 1.61
N TYR A 48 -7.69 9.76 2.00
CA TYR A 48 -7.87 9.29 3.38
C TYR A 48 -6.73 8.37 3.82
N GLN A 49 -6.39 7.35 3.02
CA GLN A 49 -5.31 6.42 3.34
C GLN A 49 -3.94 7.11 3.37
N ARG A 50 -3.68 8.02 2.43
CA ARG A 50 -2.47 8.84 2.39
C ARG A 50 -2.30 9.67 3.65
N ASN A 51 -3.34 10.38 4.09
CA ASN A 51 -3.31 11.18 5.32
C ASN A 51 -2.99 10.33 6.56
N LEU A 52 -3.54 9.12 6.63
CA LEU A 52 -3.19 8.18 7.70
C LEU A 52 -1.74 7.74 7.61
N ILE A 53 -1.22 7.38 6.43
CA ILE A 53 0.21 7.09 6.25
C ILE A 53 1.06 8.24 6.76
N GLU A 54 0.78 9.47 6.35
CA GLU A 54 1.55 10.64 6.79
C GLU A 54 1.51 10.85 8.30
N THR A 55 0.36 10.58 8.93
CA THR A 55 0.19 10.64 10.38
C THR A 55 1.00 9.55 11.10
N ILE A 56 1.00 8.33 10.56
CA ILE A 56 1.69 7.16 11.14
C ILE A 56 3.21 7.32 11.00
N THR A 57 3.67 7.75 9.84
CA THR A 57 5.10 7.81 9.52
C THR A 57 5.73 9.16 9.88
N ASN A 58 4.92 10.17 10.21
CA ASN A 58 5.34 11.55 10.40
C ASN A 58 6.15 12.10 9.20
N LYS A 59 5.78 11.70 7.97
CA LYS A 59 6.46 12.07 6.73
C LYS A 59 5.45 12.24 5.60
N LYS A 60 5.69 13.16 4.66
CA LYS A 60 4.83 13.34 3.49
C LYS A 60 4.89 12.14 2.54
N CYS A 61 3.74 11.69 2.06
CA CYS A 61 3.59 10.60 1.10
C CYS A 61 3.30 11.19 -0.28
N LEU A 62 4.37 11.44 -1.03
CA LEU A 62 4.32 12.15 -2.30
C LEU A 62 3.72 11.26 -3.39
N LYS A 63 2.90 11.84 -4.27
CA LYS A 63 2.47 11.18 -5.52
C LYS A 63 3.67 10.92 -6.42
N THR A 64 3.56 9.91 -7.27
CA THR A 64 4.58 9.57 -8.26
C THR A 64 3.92 8.99 -9.51
N ASN A 65 4.57 9.14 -10.66
CA ASN A 65 4.19 8.42 -11.89
C ASN A 65 5.08 7.19 -12.11
N GLU A 66 5.87 6.83 -11.11
CA GLU A 66 6.66 5.60 -11.13
C GLU A 66 5.72 4.39 -11.14
N ARG A 67 6.01 3.46 -12.04
CA ARG A 67 5.28 2.20 -12.25
C ARG A 67 6.27 1.10 -12.63
N ILE A 68 5.84 -0.15 -12.58
CA ILE A 68 6.67 -1.28 -12.99
C ILE A 68 6.41 -1.60 -14.47
N HIS A 69 7.46 -1.71 -15.26
CA HIS A 69 7.40 -2.40 -16.55
C HIS A 69 7.53 -3.90 -16.31
N MET A 70 6.47 -4.67 -16.58
CA MET A 70 6.34 -6.08 -16.20
C MET A 70 7.37 -6.99 -16.90
N ASP A 71 7.64 -6.77 -18.18
CA ASP A 71 8.62 -7.60 -18.89
C ASP A 71 10.08 -7.32 -18.46
N LYS A 72 10.40 -6.04 -18.24
CA LYS A 72 11.74 -5.60 -17.84
C LYS A 72 11.97 -5.73 -16.34
N ASN A 73 10.91 -5.86 -15.55
CA ASN A 73 10.92 -5.77 -14.10
C ASN A 73 11.65 -4.52 -13.60
N GLU A 74 11.33 -3.36 -14.14
CA GLU A 74 11.98 -2.08 -13.82
C GLU A 74 10.96 -1.06 -13.33
N ILE A 75 11.32 -0.28 -12.31
CA ILE A 75 10.55 0.89 -11.90
C ILE A 75 10.97 2.06 -12.75
N ILE A 76 10.04 2.63 -13.51
CA ILE A 76 10.30 3.73 -14.43
C ILE A 76 9.23 4.80 -14.20
N ASN A 77 9.63 6.06 -14.26
CA ASN A 77 8.73 7.20 -14.24
C ASN A 77 8.09 7.34 -15.63
N GLU A 78 6.85 6.90 -15.78
CA GLU A 78 6.09 6.96 -17.03
C GLU A 78 4.67 7.46 -16.72
N SER A 79 4.30 8.60 -17.28
CA SER A 79 3.00 9.24 -17.01
C SER A 79 1.91 8.83 -18.01
N ARG A 80 2.29 8.29 -19.17
CA ARG A 80 1.40 8.02 -20.30
C ARG A 80 1.74 6.67 -20.96
N PRO A 81 1.72 5.53 -20.22
CA PRO A 81 2.09 4.23 -20.77
C PRO A 81 1.22 3.82 -21.96
N MET A 82 -0.06 4.22 -21.99
CA MET A 82 -0.99 3.92 -23.07
C MET A 82 -0.64 4.56 -24.42
N LYS A 83 0.34 5.47 -24.47
CA LYS A 83 0.85 6.05 -25.73
C LYS A 83 2.02 5.27 -26.31
N ARG A 84 2.48 4.22 -25.62
CA ARG A 84 3.62 3.40 -26.04
C ARG A 84 3.15 2.16 -26.79
N GLU A 85 4.03 1.59 -27.60
CA GLU A 85 3.79 0.31 -28.27
C GLU A 85 3.65 -0.85 -27.26
N ASP A 86 4.40 -0.79 -26.17
CA ASP A 86 4.42 -1.75 -25.06
C ASP A 86 3.38 -1.43 -23.96
N ALA A 87 2.30 -0.70 -24.27
CA ALA A 87 1.34 -0.17 -23.30
C ALA A 87 0.80 -1.18 -22.27
N PHE A 88 0.56 -2.43 -22.69
CA PHE A 88 0.03 -3.49 -21.83
C PHE A 88 1.08 -4.16 -20.93
N SER A 89 2.36 -3.80 -21.10
CA SER A 89 3.46 -4.29 -20.27
C SER A 89 3.67 -3.42 -19.02
N TRP A 90 2.81 -2.45 -18.76
CA TRP A 90 2.93 -1.50 -17.64
C TRP A 90 1.90 -1.76 -16.55
N THR A 91 2.31 -1.64 -15.29
CA THR A 91 1.38 -1.62 -14.15
C THR A 91 0.68 -0.27 -14.01
N GLU A 92 -0.31 -0.20 -13.09
CA GLU A 92 -0.70 1.07 -12.46
C GLU A 92 0.54 1.77 -11.86
N ASP A 93 0.48 3.09 -11.75
CA ASP A 93 1.44 3.87 -10.97
C ASP A 93 1.28 3.61 -9.47
N PHE A 94 2.37 3.81 -8.72
CA PHE A 94 2.29 3.78 -7.27
C PHE A 94 1.54 5.04 -6.77
N ASP A 95 0.55 4.85 -5.90
CA ASP A 95 -0.22 5.96 -5.32
C ASP A 95 0.66 6.91 -4.49
N GLY A 96 1.78 6.42 -3.96
CA GLY A 96 2.76 7.28 -3.33
C GLY A 96 4.11 6.66 -3.06
N LYS A 97 5.04 7.51 -2.58
CA LYS A 97 6.39 7.12 -2.17
C LYS A 97 6.88 7.90 -0.96
N GLN A 98 7.68 7.23 -0.12
CA GLN A 98 8.40 7.83 1.00
C GLN A 98 9.84 7.29 1.06
N GLN A 99 10.80 8.20 1.15
CA GLN A 99 12.22 7.84 1.31
C GLN A 99 12.67 8.14 2.74
N PHE A 100 13.09 7.13 3.49
CA PHE A 100 13.59 7.27 4.86
C PHE A 100 15.11 7.37 4.91
N SER A 101 15.81 6.69 4.00
CA SER A 101 17.25 6.78 3.80
C SER A 101 17.60 6.51 2.34
N GLU A 102 18.89 6.50 1.99
CA GLU A 102 19.35 6.12 0.65
C GLU A 102 18.88 4.71 0.24
N ASN A 103 18.80 3.79 1.22
CA ASN A 103 18.49 2.38 0.98
C ASN A 103 17.03 2.02 1.29
N ILE A 104 16.27 2.90 1.94
CA ILE A 104 14.91 2.61 2.38
C ILE A 104 13.93 3.54 1.69
N ILE A 105 13.31 3.00 0.64
CA ILE A 105 12.21 3.63 -0.10
C ILE A 105 10.99 2.73 0.03
N LEU A 106 9.88 3.30 0.50
CA LEU A 106 8.57 2.67 0.55
C LEU A 106 7.74 3.18 -0.63
N TYR A 107 7.27 2.25 -1.45
CA TYR A 107 6.31 2.45 -2.53
C TYR A 107 4.93 1.99 -2.07
N TYR A 108 3.91 2.82 -2.28
CA TYR A 108 2.56 2.55 -1.80
C TYR A 108 1.61 2.23 -2.95
N ASN A 109 0.80 1.20 -2.75
CA ASN A 109 -0.39 0.91 -3.54
C ASN A 109 -1.58 0.89 -2.58
N LEU A 110 -2.58 1.73 -2.85
CA LEU A 110 -3.68 2.06 -1.97
C LEU A 110 -4.98 1.62 -2.63
N LYS A 111 -5.70 0.72 -1.98
CA LYS A 111 -7.02 0.30 -2.45
C LYS A 111 -7.97 0.17 -1.27
N MET A 112 -9.20 0.67 -1.45
CA MET A 112 -10.28 0.55 -0.48
C MET A 112 -11.52 -0.05 -1.14
N VAL A 113 -11.84 -1.30 -0.77
CA VAL A 113 -12.95 -2.07 -1.37
C VAL A 113 -13.97 -2.43 -0.30
N CYS A 114 -15.04 -1.64 -0.26
CA CYS A 114 -16.05 -1.64 0.81
C CYS A 114 -17.35 -2.43 0.50
N GLU A 115 -17.40 -3.10 -0.65
CA GLU A 115 -18.54 -3.92 -1.05
C GLU A 115 -18.09 -5.06 -1.97
N SER A 116 -18.92 -6.09 -2.08
CA SER A 116 -18.72 -7.19 -3.03
C SER A 116 -19.27 -6.83 -4.41
N GLY A 117 -18.86 -7.60 -5.42
CA GLY A 117 -19.37 -7.48 -6.79
C GLY A 117 -18.28 -7.69 -7.82
N GLY A 118 -18.67 -8.04 -9.05
CA GLY A 118 -17.71 -8.42 -10.10
C GLY A 118 -16.66 -7.34 -10.42
N GLY A 119 -17.04 -6.06 -10.35
CA GLY A 119 -16.09 -4.94 -10.50
C GLY A 119 -15.03 -4.92 -9.39
N GLN A 120 -15.46 -5.16 -8.14
CA GLN A 120 -14.59 -5.17 -6.97
C GLN A 120 -13.64 -6.39 -6.99
N THR A 121 -14.16 -7.54 -7.39
CA THR A 121 -13.35 -8.75 -7.63
C THR A 121 -12.30 -8.51 -8.71
N ARG A 122 -12.66 -7.84 -9.82
CA ARG A 122 -11.69 -7.49 -10.87
C ARG A 122 -10.60 -6.57 -10.32
N THR A 123 -10.96 -5.53 -9.58
CA THR A 123 -9.99 -4.61 -8.94
C THR A 123 -9.00 -5.37 -8.06
N LEU A 124 -9.47 -6.24 -7.17
CA LEU A 124 -8.58 -7.02 -6.30
C LEU A 124 -7.72 -8.02 -7.06
N ARG A 125 -8.21 -8.55 -8.18
CA ARG A 125 -7.41 -9.38 -9.08
C ARG A 125 -6.29 -8.57 -9.74
N GLU A 126 -6.55 -7.35 -10.21
CA GLU A 126 -5.51 -6.47 -10.76
C GLU A 126 -4.44 -6.12 -9.70
N VAL A 127 -4.86 -5.82 -8.46
CA VAL A 127 -3.92 -5.67 -7.33
C VAL A 127 -3.05 -6.92 -7.15
N SER A 128 -3.62 -8.11 -7.33
CA SER A 128 -2.85 -9.36 -7.25
C SER A 128 -1.79 -9.49 -8.35
N HIS A 129 -2.07 -8.98 -9.55
CA HIS A 129 -1.08 -8.92 -10.63
C HIS A 129 0.01 -7.90 -10.32
N PHE A 130 -0.37 -6.73 -9.78
CA PHE A 130 0.61 -5.72 -9.38
C PHE A 130 1.57 -6.24 -8.30
N ILE A 131 1.06 -6.93 -7.27
CA ILE A 131 1.89 -7.56 -6.23
C ILE A 131 2.86 -8.59 -6.83
N ARG A 132 2.44 -9.37 -7.83
CA ARG A 132 3.35 -10.29 -8.54
C ARG A 132 4.48 -9.55 -9.24
N SER A 133 4.18 -8.43 -9.91
CA SER A 133 5.22 -7.60 -10.55
C SER A 133 6.21 -7.02 -9.53
N GLN A 134 5.74 -6.62 -8.35
CA GLN A 134 6.60 -6.16 -7.24
C GLN A 134 7.53 -7.29 -6.73
N LEU A 135 6.99 -8.51 -6.61
CA LEU A 135 7.75 -9.70 -6.22
C LEU A 135 8.83 -10.04 -7.26
N GLU A 136 8.49 -10.02 -8.56
CA GLU A 136 9.47 -10.27 -9.64
C GLU A 136 10.53 -9.16 -9.73
N TYR A 137 10.15 -7.89 -9.49
CA TYR A 137 11.13 -6.79 -9.35
C TYR A 137 12.14 -7.11 -8.23
N ASN A 138 11.67 -7.41 -7.02
CA ASN A 138 12.59 -7.68 -5.90
C ASN A 138 13.39 -8.98 -6.10
N LYS A 139 12.86 -9.95 -6.84
CA LYS A 139 13.61 -11.14 -7.26
C LYS A 139 14.77 -10.79 -8.20
N LYS A 140 14.56 -9.87 -9.16
CA LYS A 140 15.63 -9.36 -10.04
C LYS A 140 16.67 -8.55 -9.28
N TYR A 141 16.26 -7.76 -8.29
CA TYR A 141 17.12 -6.86 -7.51
C TYR A 141 17.32 -7.31 -6.05
N ILE A 142 17.65 -8.58 -5.83
CA ILE A 142 17.71 -9.18 -4.49
C ILE A 142 18.70 -8.50 -3.52
N HIS A 143 19.75 -7.88 -4.04
CA HIS A 143 20.75 -7.15 -3.23
C HIS A 143 20.34 -5.70 -2.93
N HIS A 144 19.34 -5.17 -3.64
CA HIS A 144 18.82 -3.81 -3.48
C HIS A 144 17.28 -3.80 -3.53
N PRO A 145 16.61 -4.59 -2.68
CA PRO A 145 15.15 -4.71 -2.74
C PRO A 145 14.50 -3.39 -2.34
N LYS A 146 13.30 -3.15 -2.86
CA LYS A 146 12.45 -2.02 -2.47
C LYS A 146 11.32 -2.51 -1.57
N TYR A 147 10.89 -1.66 -0.64
CA TYR A 147 9.72 -1.95 0.17
C TYR A 147 8.47 -1.57 -0.62
N PHE A 148 7.62 -2.55 -0.89
CA PHE A 148 6.32 -2.34 -1.51
C PHE A 148 5.23 -2.53 -0.47
N VAL A 149 4.39 -1.52 -0.28
CA VAL A 149 3.37 -1.44 0.76
C VAL A 149 2.00 -1.38 0.10
N ASN A 150 1.30 -2.51 0.10
CA ASN A 150 -0.05 -2.64 -0.46
C ASN A 150 -1.06 -2.54 0.68
N ILE A 151 -1.67 -1.36 0.84
CA ILE A 151 -2.67 -1.12 1.88
C ILE A 151 -4.07 -1.33 1.31
N LEU A 152 -4.67 -2.45 1.70
CA LEU A 152 -5.95 -2.96 1.20
C LEU A 152 -7.03 -2.82 2.28
N ASP A 153 -7.63 -1.64 2.33
CA ASP A 153 -8.73 -1.32 3.24
C ASP A 153 -10.10 -1.71 2.65
N GLY A 154 -11.14 -1.67 3.46
CA GLY A 154 -12.49 -2.08 3.09
C GLY A 154 -12.82 -3.54 3.42
N ASN A 155 -14.06 -3.76 3.86
CA ASN A 155 -14.51 -5.06 4.35
C ASN A 155 -14.35 -6.21 3.35
N GLU A 156 -14.43 -5.93 2.04
CA GLU A 156 -14.24 -6.94 1.00
C GLU A 156 -12.77 -7.30 0.82
N SER A 157 -11.88 -6.30 0.83
CA SER A 157 -10.42 -6.54 0.87
C SER A 157 -10.05 -7.43 2.06
N SER A 158 -10.62 -7.16 3.23
CA SER A 158 -10.36 -7.92 4.45
C SER A 158 -10.75 -9.40 4.31
N LYS A 159 -11.85 -9.73 3.63
CA LYS A 159 -12.25 -11.13 3.40
C LYS A 159 -11.29 -11.89 2.48
N LEU A 160 -10.61 -11.17 1.59
CA LEU A 160 -9.79 -11.76 0.53
C LEU A 160 -8.29 -11.71 0.83
N ILE A 161 -7.89 -11.23 2.02
CA ILE A 161 -6.49 -11.07 2.40
C ILE A 161 -5.68 -12.37 2.25
N GLU A 162 -6.28 -13.52 2.59
CA GLU A 162 -5.63 -14.82 2.48
C GLU A 162 -5.26 -15.21 1.04
N LYS A 163 -5.96 -14.67 0.04
CA LYS A 163 -5.60 -14.90 -1.38
C LYS A 163 -4.31 -14.18 -1.75
N PHE A 164 -4.00 -13.05 -1.12
CA PHE A 164 -2.72 -12.37 -1.31
C PHE A 164 -1.60 -13.08 -0.52
N ASN A 165 -1.89 -13.58 0.69
CA ASN A 165 -0.95 -14.39 1.46
C ASN A 165 -0.49 -15.63 0.68
N TYR A 166 -1.40 -16.27 -0.06
CA TYR A 166 -1.06 -17.37 -0.96
C TYR A 166 0.01 -16.98 -2.00
N ILE A 167 -0.07 -15.76 -2.57
CA ILE A 167 0.91 -15.26 -3.54
C ILE A 167 2.27 -15.04 -2.87
N LEU A 168 2.28 -14.37 -1.71
CA LEU A 168 3.51 -14.05 -0.96
C LEU A 168 4.24 -15.31 -0.47
N ASN A 169 3.50 -16.37 -0.15
CA ASN A 169 4.05 -17.62 0.38
C ASN A 169 4.49 -18.62 -0.70
N ASN A 170 4.47 -18.24 -1.99
CA ASN A 170 5.09 -19.07 -3.02
C ASN A 170 6.59 -19.22 -2.73
N GLU A 171 7.10 -20.45 -2.80
CA GLU A 171 8.48 -20.79 -2.44
C GLU A 171 9.51 -19.98 -3.24
N LYS A 172 9.21 -19.65 -4.50
CA LYS A 172 10.11 -18.86 -5.36
C LYS A 172 10.37 -17.43 -4.84
N TYR A 173 9.59 -16.96 -3.86
CA TYR A 173 9.69 -15.62 -3.28
C TYR A 173 10.15 -15.63 -1.81
N LYS A 174 10.56 -16.77 -1.26
CA LYS A 174 10.91 -16.95 0.16
C LYS A 174 11.86 -15.87 0.71
N TYR A 175 12.84 -15.44 -0.09
CA TYR A 175 13.86 -14.46 0.33
C TYR A 175 13.45 -12.99 0.15
N ILE A 176 12.42 -12.71 -0.66
CA ILE A 176 12.03 -11.34 -1.01
C ILE A 176 10.66 -10.93 -0.45
N LYS A 177 9.84 -11.89 0.02
CA LYS A 177 8.48 -11.62 0.51
C LYS A 177 8.44 -10.64 1.68
N ASN A 178 9.49 -10.57 2.50
CA ASN A 178 9.58 -9.66 3.65
C ASN A 178 9.68 -8.17 3.25
N PHE A 179 9.97 -7.89 1.97
CA PHE A 179 9.98 -6.54 1.42
C PHE A 179 8.62 -6.15 0.81
N ILE A 180 7.63 -7.06 0.83
CA ILE A 180 6.26 -6.80 0.37
C ILE A 180 5.32 -6.86 1.57
N PHE A 181 4.75 -5.72 1.93
CA PHE A 181 3.64 -5.65 2.87
C PHE A 181 2.32 -5.74 2.09
N VAL A 182 1.41 -6.60 2.56
CA VAL A 182 0.02 -6.65 2.12
C VAL A 182 -0.87 -6.75 3.35
N GLY A 183 -1.75 -5.77 3.55
CA GLY A 183 -2.60 -5.72 4.74
C GLY A 183 -3.44 -4.45 4.79
N ASP A 184 -4.20 -4.28 5.86
CA ASP A 184 -4.97 -3.05 6.10
C ASP A 184 -4.14 -1.96 6.80
N MET A 185 -4.71 -0.77 6.96
CA MET A 185 -4.03 0.35 7.62
C MET A 185 -3.65 0.05 9.08
N VAL A 186 -4.46 -0.75 9.78
CA VAL A 186 -4.19 -1.19 11.16
C VAL A 186 -2.96 -2.10 11.21
N SER A 187 -2.81 -2.99 10.24
CA SER A 187 -1.67 -3.89 10.10
C SER A 187 -0.43 -3.14 9.64
N PHE A 188 -0.59 -2.17 8.73
CA PHE A 188 0.49 -1.29 8.29
C PHE A 188 1.08 -0.51 9.46
N PHE A 189 0.23 0.06 10.32
CA PHE A 189 0.67 0.73 11.54
C PHE A 189 1.62 -0.15 12.36
N ASN A 190 1.26 -1.41 12.59
CA ASN A 190 2.08 -2.32 13.37
C ASN A 190 3.39 -2.67 12.65
N TRP A 191 3.29 -3.05 11.37
CA TRP A 191 4.44 -3.44 10.54
C TRP A 191 5.46 -2.30 10.42
N PHE A 192 5.01 -1.07 10.15
CA PHE A 192 5.88 0.08 10.00
C PHE A 192 6.69 0.36 11.27
N HIS A 193 6.07 0.21 12.45
CA HIS A 193 6.77 0.38 13.73
C HIS A 193 7.75 -0.76 14.05
N GLN A 194 7.67 -1.90 13.37
CA GLN A 194 8.67 -2.98 13.47
C GLN A 194 9.87 -2.76 12.54
N LEU A 195 9.72 -1.99 11.46
CA LEU A 195 10.81 -1.69 10.54
C LEU A 195 11.94 -0.86 11.17
N ASN A 196 11.68 -0.17 12.30
CA ASN A 196 12.67 0.66 13.00
C ASN A 196 13.37 1.69 12.09
N VAL A 197 12.61 2.32 11.18
CA VAL A 197 13.11 3.33 10.23
C VAL A 197 12.90 4.78 10.68
N GLN A 198 12.55 4.97 11.97
CA GLN A 198 12.30 6.26 12.62
C GLN A 198 13.47 6.72 13.47
#